data_AF-A0A7Z7G7F4-F1
#
_entry.id   AF-A0A7Z7G7F4-F1
#
_cell.length_a   1.000
_cell.length_b   1.000
_cell.length_c   1.000
_cell.angle_alpha   90.00
_cell.angle_beta   90.00
_cell.angle_gamma   90.00
#
_symmetry.space_group_name_H-M   'P 1'
#
loop_
_entity.id
_entity.type
_entity.pdbx_description
1 polymer ?
#
loop_
_entity_poly.entity_id
_entity_poly.type
_entity_poly.pdbx_seq_one_letter_code
_entity_poly.pdbx_strand_id
1 'polypeptide(L)'
;MDEAPVTFHVVPMQEEHAELICDWQYDPPYNIYSWLPWEQMKALEVEFGDPQLRKEQYAVVLGEDEQICGFAQYFPLEGVTRIGLGMHPDRCGHGQGKAFVLAIVQEAIRRNPANEIDLEVLTWNDRAIRVYLKAGFVTKDTYERQTPSGLKPFYCMVYEGPRE
;
A
#
# COMPACT_ATOMS: atom_id res chain seq x y z
N MET A 1 -28.72 0.72 -8.69
CA MET A 1 -28.76 0.44 -7.26
C MET A 1 -27.46 1.01 -6.74
N ASP A 2 -27.51 2.24 -6.23
CA ASP A 2 -26.31 2.90 -5.71
C ASP A 2 -25.95 2.19 -4.41
N GLU A 3 -24.94 1.33 -4.46
CA GLU A 3 -24.30 0.82 -3.25
C GLU A 3 -23.77 2.01 -2.46
N ALA A 4 -23.98 1.98 -1.14
CA ALA A 4 -23.42 2.99 -0.25
C ALA A 4 -21.90 3.12 -0.48
N PRO A 5 -21.34 4.34 -0.40
CA PRO A 5 -19.92 4.53 -0.62
C PRO A 5 -19.13 3.72 0.43
N VAL A 6 -18.33 2.77 -0.06
CA VAL A 6 -17.48 1.91 0.78
C VAL A 6 -16.48 2.78 1.53
N THR A 7 -16.52 2.74 2.85
CA THR A 7 -15.60 3.48 3.72
C THR A 7 -14.44 2.58 4.16
N PHE A 8 -13.24 3.14 4.15
CA PHE A 8 -12.05 2.51 4.71
C PHE A 8 -11.44 3.41 5.78
N HIS A 9 -10.84 2.81 6.79
CA HIS A 9 -10.07 3.54 7.79
C HIS A 9 -8.75 2.82 8.10
N VAL A 10 -7.77 3.59 8.57
CA VAL A 10 -6.40 3.09 8.77
C VAL A 10 -6.08 3.04 10.26
N VAL A 11 -5.56 1.89 10.71
CA VAL A 11 -5.17 1.67 12.11
C VAL A 11 -3.72 1.15 12.19
N PRO A 12 -3.01 1.35 13.32
CA PRO A 12 -1.68 0.79 13.50
C PRO A 12 -1.66 -0.74 13.30
N MET A 13 -0.61 -1.25 12.65
CA MET A 13 -0.44 -2.69 12.48
C MET A 13 -0.06 -3.36 13.80
N GLN A 14 -0.79 -4.41 14.17
CA GLN A 14 -0.48 -5.30 15.28
C GLN A 14 0.09 -6.62 14.75
N GLU A 15 0.57 -7.45 15.66
CA GLU A 15 1.21 -8.72 15.30
C GLU A 15 0.26 -9.68 14.60
N GLU A 16 -0.96 -9.79 15.09
CA GLU A 16 -1.99 -10.65 14.56
C GLU A 16 -2.40 -10.23 13.14
N HIS A 17 -2.35 -8.92 12.86
CA HIS A 17 -2.59 -8.39 11.52
C HIS A 17 -1.45 -8.75 10.56
N ALA A 18 -0.21 -8.60 11.02
CA ALA A 18 0.98 -8.93 10.24
C ALA A 18 1.00 -10.42 9.85
N GLU A 19 0.68 -11.30 10.80
CA GLU A 19 0.57 -12.73 10.55
C GLU A 19 -0.48 -13.06 9.48
N LEU A 20 -1.69 -12.49 9.60
CA LEU A 20 -2.76 -12.69 8.62
C LEU A 20 -2.39 -12.19 7.22
N ILE A 21 -1.70 -11.05 7.12
CA ILE A 21 -1.26 -10.48 5.84
C ILE A 21 -0.19 -11.35 5.18
N CYS A 22 0.67 -12.04 5.96
CA CYS A 22 1.65 -12.98 5.45
C CYS A 22 1.02 -14.20 4.75
N ASP A 23 -0.21 -14.57 5.11
CA ASP A 23 -0.92 -15.68 4.48
C ASP A 23 -1.51 -15.33 3.11
N TRP A 24 -1.51 -14.04 2.73
CA TRP A 24 -2.07 -13.63 1.45
C TRP A 24 -1.21 -14.11 0.28
N GLN A 25 -1.89 -14.75 -0.67
CA GLN A 25 -1.29 -15.17 -1.92
C GLN A 25 -2.02 -14.52 -3.09
N TYR A 26 -1.25 -14.06 -4.06
CA TYR A 26 -1.77 -13.49 -5.28
C TYR A 26 -1.48 -14.41 -6.46
N ASP A 27 -2.44 -14.53 -7.37
CA ASP A 27 -2.22 -15.26 -8.60
C ASP A 27 -1.19 -14.55 -9.51
N PRO A 28 -0.42 -15.31 -10.32
CA PRO A 28 0.45 -14.71 -11.33
C PRO A 28 -0.30 -13.76 -12.27
N PRO A 29 0.31 -12.63 -12.67
CA PRO A 29 1.69 -12.21 -12.41
C PRO A 29 1.90 -11.43 -11.10
N TYR A 30 0.89 -11.36 -10.23
CA TYR A 30 0.90 -10.56 -9.01
C TYR A 30 1.49 -11.28 -7.79
N ASN A 31 1.81 -12.57 -7.91
CA ASN A 31 2.44 -13.39 -6.86
C ASN A 31 3.75 -12.80 -6.32
N ILE A 32 4.39 -11.87 -7.05
CA ILE A 32 5.58 -11.16 -6.57
C ILE A 32 5.31 -10.23 -5.37
N TYR A 33 4.03 -9.97 -5.06
CA TYR A 33 3.59 -9.15 -3.94
C TYR A 33 3.18 -9.97 -2.71
N SER A 34 3.27 -11.31 -2.79
CA SER A 34 3.09 -12.18 -1.62
C SER A 34 4.27 -12.02 -0.66
N TRP A 35 4.00 -12.10 0.64
CA TRP A 35 5.02 -12.05 1.68
C TRP A 35 5.61 -13.43 1.96
N LEU A 36 6.74 -13.45 2.67
CA LEU A 36 7.25 -14.69 3.27
C LEU A 36 6.31 -15.11 4.42
N PRO A 37 6.31 -16.40 4.80
CA PRO A 37 5.59 -16.86 6.00
C PRO A 37 5.97 -16.03 7.24
N TRP A 38 4.99 -15.75 8.10
CA TRP A 38 5.14 -14.86 9.25
C TRP A 38 6.35 -15.20 10.13
N GLU A 39 6.52 -16.49 10.45
CA GLU A 39 7.65 -16.97 11.26
C GLU A 39 9.02 -16.61 10.64
N GLN A 40 9.13 -16.59 9.30
CA GLN A 40 10.37 -16.18 8.62
C GLN A 40 10.55 -14.67 8.64
N MET A 41 9.48 -13.90 8.38
CA MET A 41 9.51 -12.43 8.44
C MET A 41 9.97 -11.97 9.83
N LYS A 42 9.41 -12.56 10.88
CA LYS A 42 9.72 -12.27 12.28
C LYS A 42 11.13 -12.71 12.65
N ALA A 43 11.55 -13.92 12.28
CA ALA A 43 12.90 -14.42 12.61
C ALA A 43 14.02 -13.64 11.91
N LEU A 44 13.76 -13.09 10.72
CA LEU A 44 14.71 -12.29 9.96
C LEU A 44 14.62 -10.79 10.25
N GLU A 45 13.63 -10.35 11.04
CA GLU A 45 13.33 -8.95 11.33
C GLU A 45 13.27 -8.09 10.05
N VAL A 46 12.57 -8.59 9.03
CA VAL A 46 12.40 -7.89 7.75
C VAL A 46 11.03 -7.25 7.66
N GLU A 47 10.97 -6.04 7.11
CA GLU A 47 9.72 -5.29 6.94
C GLU A 47 8.92 -5.19 8.25
N PHE A 48 7.63 -5.54 8.24
CA PHE A 48 6.80 -5.56 9.45
C PHE A 48 7.07 -6.77 10.38
N GLY A 49 8.03 -7.63 10.04
CA GLY A 49 8.61 -8.60 10.97
C GLY A 49 9.47 -7.95 12.04
N ASP A 50 10.09 -6.81 11.74
CA ASP A 50 10.75 -5.95 12.72
C ASP A 50 9.69 -5.17 13.54
N PRO A 51 9.65 -5.31 14.88
CA PRO A 51 8.64 -4.65 15.71
C PRO A 51 8.67 -3.11 15.66
N GLN A 52 9.85 -2.52 15.51
CA GLN A 52 10.04 -1.07 15.41
C GLN A 52 9.51 -0.58 14.06
N LEU A 53 9.94 -1.20 12.95
CA LEU A 53 9.45 -0.84 11.61
C LEU A 53 7.94 -1.04 11.50
N ARG A 54 7.41 -2.16 12.02
CA ARG A 54 5.97 -2.43 12.07
C ARG A 54 5.21 -1.30 12.76
N LYS A 55 5.69 -0.85 13.92
CA LYS A 55 5.04 0.21 14.71
C LYS A 55 5.12 1.57 14.04
N GLU A 56 6.27 1.90 13.44
CA GLU A 56 6.53 3.25 12.92
C GLU A 56 5.99 3.46 11.50
N GLN A 57 6.08 2.44 10.65
CA GLN A 57 5.83 2.58 9.22
C GLN A 57 4.59 1.84 8.76
N TYR A 58 4.18 0.75 9.42
CA TYR A 58 3.11 -0.10 8.92
C TYR A 58 1.76 0.17 9.57
N ALA A 59 0.71 0.01 8.76
CA ALA A 59 -0.67 0.15 9.16
C ALA A 59 -1.55 -0.83 8.40
N VAL A 60 -2.76 -1.01 8.91
CA VAL A 60 -3.77 -1.89 8.34
C VAL A 60 -4.96 -1.05 7.90
N VAL A 61 -5.54 -1.41 6.76
CA VAL A 61 -6.72 -0.76 6.23
C VAL A 61 -7.91 -1.66 6.48
N LEU A 62 -8.86 -1.17 7.27
CA LEU A 62 -10.08 -1.88 7.65
C LEU A 62 -11.27 -1.36 6.84
N GLY A 63 -12.19 -2.26 6.52
CA GLY A 63 -13.50 -1.93 5.96
C GLY A 63 -14.51 -1.56 7.05
N GLU A 64 -15.75 -1.28 6.64
CA GLU A 64 -16.86 -0.98 7.57
C GLU A 64 -17.25 -2.15 8.50
N ASP A 65 -16.94 -3.38 8.07
CA ASP A 65 -17.16 -4.62 8.81
C ASP A 65 -15.99 -4.97 9.74
N GLU A 66 -15.04 -4.04 9.94
CA GLU A 66 -13.80 -4.24 10.69
C GLU A 66 -12.89 -5.35 10.11
N GLN A 67 -13.17 -5.81 8.89
CA GLN A 67 -12.31 -6.79 8.23
C GLN A 67 -11.09 -6.13 7.61
N ILE A 68 -9.96 -6.84 7.68
CA ILE A 68 -8.72 -6.43 7.04
C ILE A 68 -8.90 -6.46 5.53
N CYS A 69 -8.85 -5.28 4.92
CA CYS A 69 -8.96 -5.09 3.48
C CYS A 69 -7.61 -4.89 2.81
N GLY A 70 -6.57 -4.58 3.58
CA GLY A 70 -5.23 -4.33 3.06
C GLY A 70 -4.27 -3.81 4.12
N PHE A 71 -3.09 -3.42 3.66
CA PHE A 71 -2.07 -2.76 4.48
C PHE A 71 -1.51 -1.54 3.77
N ALA A 72 -0.86 -0.68 4.56
CA ALA A 72 -0.08 0.44 4.07
C ALA A 72 1.25 0.51 4.82
N GLN A 73 2.30 0.90 4.10
CA GLN A 73 3.59 1.32 4.64
C GLN A 73 3.74 2.82 4.36
N TYR A 74 4.19 3.58 5.36
CA TYR A 74 4.50 5.00 5.26
C TYR A 74 6.00 5.17 5.48
N PHE A 75 6.77 5.06 4.41
CA PHE A 75 8.22 5.17 4.45
C PHE A 75 8.62 6.66 4.58
N PRO A 76 9.27 7.07 5.68
CA PRO A 76 9.63 8.46 5.89
C PRO A 76 10.87 8.83 5.07
N LEU A 77 10.72 9.85 4.23
CA LEU A 77 11.80 10.52 3.51
C LEU A 77 11.79 12.00 3.89
N GLU A 78 12.91 12.69 3.72
CA GLU A 78 12.97 14.13 4.00
C GLU A 78 12.01 14.88 3.06
N GLY A 79 10.96 15.50 3.64
CA GLY A 79 9.93 16.22 2.90
C GLY A 79 8.94 15.35 2.11
N VAL A 80 9.05 14.02 2.17
CA VAL A 80 8.21 13.08 1.40
C VAL A 80 7.75 11.93 2.28
N THR A 81 6.47 11.55 2.17
CA THR A 81 5.94 10.30 2.72
C THR A 81 5.67 9.37 1.56
N ARG A 82 6.58 8.42 1.35
CA ARG A 82 6.41 7.38 0.33
C ARG A 82 5.49 6.30 0.84
N ILE A 83 4.44 5.98 0.08
CA ILE A 83 3.50 4.94 0.46
C ILE A 83 3.75 3.63 -0.30
N GLY A 84 3.81 2.53 0.45
CA GLY A 84 3.64 1.17 -0.06
C GLY A 84 2.27 0.65 0.34
N LEU A 85 1.62 -0.18 -0.48
CA LEU A 85 0.29 -0.70 -0.15
C LEU A 85 -0.02 -2.01 -0.86
N GLY A 86 -0.88 -2.80 -0.23
CA GLY A 86 -1.45 -4.02 -0.80
C GLY A 86 -2.89 -4.20 -0.33
N MET A 87 -3.80 -4.47 -1.27
CA MET A 87 -5.19 -4.82 -0.97
C MET A 87 -5.32 -6.34 -0.95
N HIS A 88 -6.14 -6.87 -0.04
CA HIS A 88 -6.45 -8.29 0.04
C HIS A 88 -6.79 -8.85 -1.36
N PRO A 89 -6.24 -10.02 -1.75
CA PRO A 89 -6.40 -10.58 -3.11
C PRO A 89 -7.87 -10.67 -3.54
N ASP A 90 -8.74 -11.21 -2.67
CA ASP A 90 -10.17 -11.38 -2.96
C ASP A 90 -10.96 -10.06 -3.10
N ARG A 91 -10.41 -8.93 -2.65
CA ARG A 91 -11.05 -7.61 -2.78
C ARG A 91 -10.61 -6.88 -4.05
N CYS A 92 -9.58 -7.37 -4.74
CA CYS A 92 -9.12 -6.79 -6.00
C CYS A 92 -10.17 -6.93 -7.10
N GLY A 93 -10.28 -5.91 -7.98
CA GLY A 93 -11.18 -5.96 -9.14
C GLY A 93 -12.63 -5.50 -8.89
N HIS A 94 -13.01 -5.24 -7.64
CA HIS A 94 -14.39 -4.85 -7.27
C HIS A 94 -14.65 -3.33 -7.26
N GLY A 95 -13.82 -2.53 -7.94
CA GLY A 95 -13.99 -1.08 -8.04
C GLY A 95 -13.64 -0.26 -6.78
N GLN A 96 -13.27 -0.91 -5.68
CA GLN A 96 -12.99 -0.27 -4.38
C GLN A 96 -11.60 0.38 -4.27
N GLY A 97 -10.71 0.14 -5.24
CA GLY A 97 -9.30 0.56 -5.16
C GLY A 97 -9.10 2.06 -4.95
N LYS A 98 -9.94 2.92 -5.54
CA LYS A 98 -9.81 4.38 -5.37
C LYS A 98 -10.06 4.78 -3.91
N ALA A 99 -11.16 4.33 -3.33
CA ALA A 99 -11.50 4.66 -1.94
C ALA A 99 -10.45 4.12 -0.97
N PHE A 100 -9.94 2.92 -1.23
CA PHE A 100 -8.84 2.32 -0.46
C PHE A 100 -7.57 3.17 -0.48
N VAL A 101 -7.12 3.59 -1.67
CA VAL A 101 -5.91 4.44 -1.79
C VAL A 101 -6.15 5.81 -1.15
N LEU A 102 -7.33 6.40 -1.30
CA LEU A 102 -7.64 7.68 -0.67
C LEU A 102 -7.61 7.60 0.87
N ALA A 103 -8.10 6.52 1.49
CA ALA A 103 -7.99 6.34 2.93
C ALA A 103 -6.52 6.31 3.41
N ILE A 104 -5.64 5.65 2.64
CA ILE A 104 -4.19 5.62 2.91
C ILE A 104 -3.58 7.01 2.74
N VAL A 105 -3.93 7.73 1.68
CA VAL A 105 -3.45 9.11 1.46
C VAL A 105 -3.90 10.04 2.57
N GLN A 106 -5.15 9.96 3.02
CA GLN A 106 -5.66 10.77 4.11
C GLN A 106 -4.90 10.52 5.42
N GLU A 107 -4.56 9.26 5.69
CA GLU A 107 -3.70 8.93 6.83
C GLU A 107 -2.26 9.46 6.65
N ALA A 108 -1.68 9.42 5.44
CA ALA A 108 -0.38 10.03 5.17
C ALA A 108 -0.41 11.56 5.41
N ILE A 109 -1.45 12.25 4.94
CA ILE A 109 -1.66 13.68 5.16
C ILE A 109 -1.79 13.97 6.66
N ARG A 110 -2.60 13.18 7.38
CA ARG A 110 -2.78 13.34 8.83
C ARG A 110 -1.48 13.17 9.61
N ARG A 111 -0.62 12.23 9.19
CA ARG A 111 0.70 11.99 9.81
C ARG A 111 1.66 13.14 9.54
N ASN A 112 1.76 13.59 8.28
CA ASN A 112 2.69 14.63 7.88
C ASN A 112 2.07 15.57 6.81
N PRO A 113 1.32 16.61 7.22
CA PRO A 113 0.55 17.45 6.29
C PRO A 113 1.40 18.22 5.28
N ALA A 114 2.66 18.51 5.65
CA ALA A 114 3.60 19.27 4.83
C ALA A 114 4.34 18.40 3.79
N ASN A 115 4.39 17.08 3.98
CA ASN A 115 5.16 16.21 3.09
C ASN A 115 4.47 16.06 1.74
N GLU A 116 5.24 15.90 0.67
CA GLU A 116 4.74 15.31 -0.58
C GLU A 116 4.38 13.83 -0.34
N ILE A 117 3.44 13.29 -1.10
CA ILE A 117 3.09 11.86 -1.03
C ILE A 117 3.38 11.24 -2.38
N ASP A 118 4.23 10.22 -2.39
CA ASP A 118 4.56 9.49 -3.60
C ASP A 118 4.44 7.98 -3.41
N LEU A 119 4.49 7.25 -4.53
CA LEU A 119 4.57 5.80 -4.56
C LEU A 119 5.38 5.35 -5.77
N GLU A 120 5.89 4.13 -5.68
CA GLU A 120 6.54 3.46 -6.79
C GLU A 120 5.69 2.29 -7.27
N VAL A 121 5.56 2.15 -8.59
CA VAL A 121 4.80 1.07 -9.20
C VAL A 121 5.51 0.51 -10.41
N LEU A 122 5.55 -0.82 -10.54
CA LEU A 122 6.08 -1.47 -11.73
C LEU A 122 5.27 -1.04 -12.95
N THR A 123 5.95 -0.66 -14.03
CA THR A 123 5.29 -0.09 -15.23
C THR A 123 4.30 -1.03 -15.90
N TRP A 124 4.41 -2.35 -15.70
CA TRP A 124 3.46 -3.33 -16.21
C TRP A 124 2.20 -3.47 -15.36
N ASN A 125 2.16 -2.92 -14.13
CA ASN A 125 1.03 -3.06 -13.22
C ASN A 125 -0.06 -2.03 -13.54
N ASP A 126 -0.64 -2.14 -14.74
CA ASP A 126 -1.71 -1.27 -15.24
C ASP A 126 -2.92 -1.21 -14.30
N ARG A 127 -3.16 -2.31 -13.56
CA ARG A 127 -4.23 -2.38 -12.55
C ARG A 127 -4.02 -1.33 -11.47
N ALA A 128 -2.84 -1.29 -10.88
CA ALA A 128 -2.51 -0.34 -9.82
C ALA A 128 -2.41 1.09 -10.37
N ILE A 129 -1.73 1.28 -11.52
CA ILE A 129 -1.58 2.59 -12.16
C ILE A 129 -2.93 3.26 -12.41
N ARG A 130 -3.91 2.54 -12.96
CA ARG A 130 -5.27 3.08 -13.18
C ARG A 130 -5.95 3.51 -11.89
N VAL A 131 -5.71 2.81 -10.78
CA VAL A 131 -6.26 3.18 -9.48
C VAL A 131 -5.59 4.45 -8.97
N TYR A 132 -4.26 4.53 -9.04
CA TYR A 132 -3.50 5.70 -8.59
C TYR A 132 -3.89 6.97 -9.36
N LEU A 133 -3.99 6.88 -10.69
CA LEU A 133 -4.47 8.00 -11.53
C LEU A 133 -5.88 8.46 -11.10
N LYS A 134 -6.81 7.53 -10.87
CA LYS A 134 -8.17 7.84 -10.41
C LYS A 134 -8.21 8.43 -8.99
N ALA A 135 -7.23 8.09 -8.15
CA ALA A 135 -7.08 8.63 -6.81
C ALA A 135 -6.47 10.05 -6.81
N GLY A 136 -5.84 10.49 -7.91
CA GLY A 136 -5.23 11.82 -8.02
C GLY A 136 -3.70 11.81 -8.03
N PHE A 137 -3.08 10.64 -8.22
CA PHE A 137 -1.65 10.58 -8.51
C PHE A 137 -1.36 10.89 -9.97
N VAL A 138 -0.18 11.43 -10.24
CA VAL A 138 0.36 11.64 -11.58
C VAL A 138 1.76 11.04 -11.68
N THR A 139 2.12 10.48 -12.83
CA THR A 139 3.49 10.00 -13.07
C THR A 139 4.44 11.20 -13.20
N LYS A 140 5.43 11.29 -12.31
CA LYS A 140 6.45 12.35 -12.35
C LYS A 140 7.78 11.87 -12.91
N ASP A 141 8.11 10.60 -12.69
CA ASP A 141 9.38 10.04 -13.13
C ASP A 141 9.27 8.56 -13.54
N THR A 142 10.25 8.08 -14.30
CA THR A 142 10.42 6.68 -14.70
C THR A 142 11.89 6.30 -14.60
N TYR A 143 12.19 5.26 -13.84
CA TYR A 143 13.56 4.75 -13.68
C TYR A 143 13.58 3.25 -13.49
N GLU A 144 14.76 2.66 -13.66
CA GLU A 144 14.98 1.25 -13.36
C GLU A 144 15.52 1.09 -11.94
N ARG A 145 15.04 0.06 -11.25
CA ARG A 145 15.57 -0.34 -9.94
C ARG A 145 15.87 -1.82 -9.91
N GLN A 146 16.90 -2.19 -9.15
CA GLN A 146 17.22 -3.58 -8.86
C GLN A 146 16.10 -4.23 -8.05
N THR A 147 15.57 -5.34 -8.56
CA THR A 147 14.65 -6.23 -7.84
C THR A 147 15.32 -7.60 -7.65
N PRO A 148 14.78 -8.51 -6.82
CA PRO A 148 15.26 -9.89 -6.76
C PRO A 148 15.28 -10.60 -8.12
N SER A 149 14.43 -10.16 -9.05
CA SER A 149 14.31 -10.70 -10.42
C SER A 149 15.11 -9.93 -11.49
N GLY A 150 15.99 -9.01 -11.08
CA GLY A 150 16.77 -8.15 -11.99
C GLY A 150 16.30 -6.69 -12.01
N LEU A 151 16.92 -5.88 -12.86
CA LEU A 151 16.51 -4.49 -13.12
C LEU A 151 15.10 -4.48 -13.73
N LYS A 152 14.22 -3.65 -13.17
CA LYS A 152 12.85 -3.47 -13.66
C LYS A 152 12.49 -1.99 -13.71
N PRO A 153 11.71 -1.56 -14.71
CA PRO A 153 11.20 -0.19 -14.80
C PRO A 153 10.06 0.05 -13.81
N PHE A 154 10.16 1.17 -13.09
CA PHE A 154 9.15 1.70 -12.17
C PHE A 154 8.73 3.11 -12.60
N TYR A 155 7.46 3.42 -12.37
CA TYR A 155 6.98 4.79 -12.28
C TYR A 155 7.09 5.28 -10.84
N CYS A 156 7.60 6.50 -10.65
CA CYS A 156 7.33 7.27 -9.45
C CYS A 156 6.11 8.16 -9.71
N MET A 157 5.07 7.97 -8.90
CA MET A 157 3.82 8.71 -9.01
C MET A 157 3.63 9.58 -7.77
N VAL A 158 3.28 10.85 -7.96
CA VAL A 158 3.09 11.83 -6.89
C VAL A 158 1.61 12.20 -6.79
N TYR A 159 1.10 12.29 -5.57
CA TYR A 159 -0.27 12.70 -5.30
C TYR A 159 -0.44 14.22 -5.49
N GLU A 160 -1.33 14.61 -6.41
CA GLU A 160 -1.73 16.00 -6.66
C GLU A 160 -3.23 16.22 -6.39
N GLY A 161 -3.88 15.26 -5.74
CA GLY A 161 -5.29 15.37 -5.38
C GLY A 161 -5.55 16.32 -4.21
N PRO A 162 -6.83 16.56 -3.87
CA PRO A 162 -7.21 17.38 -2.72
C PRO A 162 -6.62 16.87 -1.40
N ARG A 163 -6.29 17.79 -0.50
CA ARG A 163 -5.78 17.50 0.85
C ARG A 163 -6.75 17.88 1.97
N GLU A 164 -7.92 18.37 1.59
CA GLU A 164 -9.01 18.78 2.49
C GLU A 164 -9.94 17.62 2.82
#